data_AF-A0A925F966-F1
#
_entry.id   AF-A0A925F966-F1
#
_cell.length_a   1.000
_cell.length_b   1.000
_cell.length_c   1.000
_cell.angle_alpha   90.00
_cell.angle_beta   90.00
_cell.angle_gamma   90.00
#
_symmetry.space_group_name_H-M   'P 1'
#
loop_
_entity.id
_entity.type
_entity.pdbx_description
1 polymer ?
#
loop_
_entity_poly.entity_id
_entity_poly.type
_entity_poly.pdbx_seq_one_letter_code
_entity_poly.pdbx_strand_id
1 'polypeptide(L)'
;MKTLLFALLCGVALTVQAQQTTAVNKWVSPVFNDFVSLPENQYADAQLESWGYTRKTYQFNALADDPGHDDGIAVNRWTMPNCKESILLAEHEHTDAQLESWGYRDKLFQFYAYRRIPAGESRANYLAVYRWVNALPEGNGCRDFTLTTVEGEYTDGQLRGWGYSGKRLQFFVPKRSSGTGRRDF
;
A
#
# COMPACT_ATOMS: atom_id res chain seq x y z
N MET A 1 37.11 -45.77 36.18
CA MET A 1 36.56 -45.29 34.88
C MET A 1 35.69 -44.07 35.16
N LYS A 2 36.08 -42.88 34.68
CA LYS A 2 35.32 -41.63 34.81
C LYS A 2 34.59 -41.40 33.49
N THR A 3 33.26 -41.52 33.49
CA THR A 3 32.44 -41.18 32.32
C THR A 3 32.12 -39.69 32.37
N LEU A 4 32.71 -38.90 31.46
CA LEU A 4 32.28 -37.52 31.21
C LEU A 4 31.04 -37.56 30.32
N LEU A 5 29.93 -36.99 30.81
CA LEU A 5 28.77 -36.66 29.99
C LEU A 5 29.01 -35.29 29.35
N PHE A 6 29.14 -35.26 28.02
CA PHE A 6 29.15 -34.03 27.23
C PHE A 6 27.70 -33.71 26.86
N ALA A 7 27.12 -32.68 27.48
CA ALA A 7 25.81 -32.16 27.09
C ALA A 7 25.97 -31.30 25.82
N LEU A 8 25.48 -31.80 24.70
CA LEU A 8 25.43 -31.05 23.44
C LEU A 8 24.21 -30.11 23.49
N LEU A 9 24.45 -28.82 23.75
CA LEU A 9 23.45 -27.77 23.56
C LEU A 9 23.36 -27.45 22.07
N CYS A 10 22.38 -28.05 21.37
CA CYS A 10 21.98 -27.62 20.04
C CYS A 10 21.26 -26.27 20.15
N GLY A 11 22.00 -25.17 19.96
CA GLY A 11 21.39 -23.86 19.74
C GLY A 11 20.72 -23.82 18.37
N VAL A 12 19.39 -23.75 18.34
CA VAL A 12 18.64 -23.45 17.12
C VAL A 12 18.80 -21.96 16.85
N ALA A 13 19.59 -21.60 15.84
CA ALA A 13 19.62 -20.23 15.35
C ALA A 13 18.28 -19.92 14.66
N LEU A 14 17.45 -19.11 15.29
CA LEU A 14 16.28 -18.52 14.64
C LEU A 14 16.80 -17.49 13.64
N THR A 15 16.75 -17.82 12.35
CA THR A 15 16.93 -16.83 11.29
C THR A 15 15.67 -15.99 11.22
N VAL A 16 15.76 -14.72 11.63
CA VAL A 16 14.75 -13.72 11.31
C VAL A 16 14.86 -13.45 9.81
N GLN A 17 13.92 -13.96 9.02
CA GLN A 17 13.82 -13.56 7.61
C GLN A 17 13.45 -12.08 7.56
N ALA A 18 14.26 -11.29 6.87
CA ALA A 18 13.93 -9.90 6.61
C ALA A 18 12.65 -9.85 5.77
N GLN A 19 11.70 -9.01 6.18
CA GLN A 19 10.45 -8.88 5.44
C GLN A 19 10.73 -8.40 4.01
N GLN A 20 10.26 -9.16 3.02
CA GLN A 20 10.33 -8.72 1.64
C GLN A 20 9.40 -7.53 1.43
N THR A 21 9.89 -6.53 0.69
CA THR A 21 9.09 -5.35 0.34
C THR A 21 9.01 -5.17 -1.16
N THR A 22 7.93 -4.56 -1.62
CA THR A 22 7.72 -4.15 -3.02
C THR A 22 7.58 -2.63 -3.07
N ALA A 23 8.16 -1.98 -4.08
CA ALA A 23 7.94 -0.55 -4.27
C ALA A 23 6.54 -0.31 -4.84
N VAL A 24 5.86 0.69 -4.31
CA VAL A 24 4.58 1.19 -4.80
C VAL A 24 4.82 2.55 -5.43
N ASN A 25 4.46 2.65 -6.70
CA ASN A 25 4.61 3.85 -7.49
C ASN A 25 3.25 4.41 -7.85
N LYS A 26 3.15 5.73 -8.02
CA LYS A 26 2.03 6.33 -8.73
C LYS A 26 2.30 6.44 -10.21
N TRP A 27 1.23 6.24 -10.95
CA TRP A 27 1.14 6.42 -12.38
C TRP A 27 -0.03 7.35 -12.69
N VAL A 28 0.16 8.30 -13.60
CA VAL A 28 -0.96 9.10 -14.14
C VAL A 28 -1.82 8.19 -15.01
N SER A 29 -3.09 8.06 -14.64
CA SER A 29 -4.09 7.31 -15.41
C SER A 29 -4.47 8.08 -16.68
N PRO A 30 -4.55 7.42 -17.83
CA PRO A 30 -5.00 8.02 -19.09
C PRO A 30 -6.48 8.40 -19.07
N VAL A 31 -7.26 7.88 -18.10
CA VAL A 31 -8.72 8.04 -18.08
C VAL A 31 -9.13 9.41 -17.54
N PHE A 32 -8.45 9.91 -16.50
CA PHE A 32 -8.85 11.13 -15.79
C PHE A 32 -7.68 12.02 -15.38
N ASN A 33 -6.45 11.70 -15.82
CA ASN A 33 -5.26 12.52 -15.60
C ASN A 33 -4.94 12.79 -14.11
N ASP A 34 -5.30 11.85 -13.24
CA ASP A 34 -4.89 11.76 -11.84
C ASP A 34 -4.14 10.43 -11.62
N PHE A 35 -3.67 10.17 -10.40
CA PHE A 35 -2.73 9.10 -10.12
C PHE A 35 -3.38 7.85 -9.53
N VAL A 36 -2.91 6.67 -9.96
CA VAL A 36 -3.17 5.38 -9.30
C VAL A 36 -1.89 4.85 -8.67
N SER A 37 -2.00 4.19 -7.52
CA SER A 37 -0.87 3.56 -6.83
C SER A 37 -0.80 2.08 -7.21
N LEU A 38 0.32 1.66 -7.79
CA LEU A 38 0.54 0.29 -8.26
C LEU A 38 1.90 -0.26 -7.77
N PRO A 39 1.94 -1.50 -7.27
CA PRO A 39 3.18 -2.13 -6.87
C PRO A 39 3.96 -2.67 -8.09
N GLU A 40 5.30 -2.64 -8.03
CA GLU A 40 6.21 -3.06 -9.13
C GLU A 40 6.00 -4.50 -9.60
N ASN A 41 5.55 -5.39 -8.72
CA ASN A 41 5.42 -6.82 -9.00
C ASN A 41 4.12 -7.19 -9.74
N GLN A 42 3.23 -6.24 -10.02
CA GLN A 42 1.93 -6.53 -10.63
C GLN A 42 1.93 -6.43 -12.16
N TYR A 43 2.55 -5.39 -12.71
CA TYR A 43 2.58 -5.13 -14.15
C TYR A 43 3.97 -4.61 -14.55
N ALA A 44 4.45 -5.02 -15.72
CA ALA A 44 5.64 -4.43 -16.30
C ALA A 44 5.36 -2.98 -16.74
N ASP A 45 6.35 -2.09 -16.60
CA ASP A 45 6.21 -0.68 -17.01
C ASP A 45 5.75 -0.55 -18.47
N ALA A 46 6.33 -1.31 -19.39
CA ALA A 46 5.95 -1.30 -20.80
C ALA A 46 4.48 -1.67 -21.03
N GLN A 47 3.91 -2.54 -20.17
CA GLN A 47 2.49 -2.89 -20.24
C GLN A 47 1.62 -1.71 -19.79
N LEU A 48 1.96 -1.06 -18.68
CA LEU A 48 1.25 0.12 -18.18
C LEU A 48 1.32 1.28 -19.18
N GLU A 49 2.50 1.51 -19.77
CA GLU A 49 2.70 2.50 -20.83
C GLU A 49 1.87 2.17 -22.07
N SER A 50 1.78 0.89 -22.46
CA SER A 50 0.93 0.46 -23.59
C SER A 50 -0.56 0.72 -23.36
N TRP A 51 -0.98 0.76 -22.09
CA TRP A 51 -2.34 1.12 -21.68
C TRP A 51 -2.53 2.63 -21.50
N GLY A 52 -1.49 3.45 -21.67
CA GLY A 52 -1.54 4.91 -21.60
C GLY A 52 -1.18 5.50 -20.24
N TYR A 53 -0.75 4.70 -19.27
CA TYR A 53 -0.25 5.22 -18.00
C TYR A 53 1.09 5.93 -18.20
N THR A 54 1.29 7.04 -17.50
CA THR A 54 2.52 7.85 -17.65
C THR A 54 3.07 8.33 -16.31
N ARG A 55 4.27 8.94 -16.33
CA ARG A 55 4.85 9.68 -15.19
C ARG A 55 4.96 8.85 -13.90
N LYS A 56 5.47 7.62 -14.01
CA LYS A 56 5.81 6.77 -12.87
C LYS A 56 6.63 7.55 -11.84
N THR A 57 6.16 7.58 -10.60
CA THR A 57 6.85 8.23 -9.48
C THR A 57 6.74 7.36 -8.25
N TYR A 58 7.88 7.06 -7.63
CA TYR A 58 7.93 6.32 -6.35
C TYR A 58 7.10 7.01 -5.25
N GLN A 59 6.35 6.23 -4.47
CA GLN A 59 5.67 6.71 -3.27
C GLN A 59 6.24 6.09 -1.99
N PHE A 60 6.20 4.77 -1.87
CA PHE A 60 6.60 4.03 -0.66
C PHE A 60 6.97 2.59 -0.99
N ASN A 61 7.46 1.82 -0.01
CA ASN A 61 7.51 0.36 -0.14
C ASN A 61 6.44 -0.24 0.78
N ALA A 62 5.80 -1.30 0.33
CA ALA A 62 4.86 -2.09 1.10
C ALA A 62 5.41 -3.49 1.34
N LEU A 63 4.80 -4.26 2.23
CA LEU A 63 5.21 -5.63 2.50
C LEU A 63 4.76 -6.51 1.33
N ALA A 64 5.67 -7.27 0.74
CA ALA A 64 5.34 -8.18 -0.36
C ALA A 64 4.63 -9.44 0.15
N ASP A 65 5.00 -9.88 1.35
CA ASP A 65 4.46 -11.07 2.01
C ASP A 65 3.73 -10.70 3.31
N ASP A 66 2.83 -11.59 3.73
CA ASP A 66 2.10 -11.46 4.99
C ASP A 66 3.10 -11.39 6.16
N PRO A 67 3.05 -10.34 7.01
CA PRO A 67 3.91 -10.24 8.19
C PRO A 67 3.61 -11.25 9.29
N GLY A 68 2.55 -12.06 9.19
CA GLY A 68 2.18 -13.04 10.20
C GLY A 68 1.88 -12.40 11.56
N HIS A 69 1.43 -11.14 11.55
CA HIS A 69 1.17 -10.30 12.72
C HIS A 69 -0.32 -9.89 12.73
N ASP A 70 -0.92 -9.74 13.91
CA ASP A 70 -2.36 -9.44 14.07
C ASP A 70 -2.81 -8.11 13.43
N ASP A 71 -1.88 -7.17 13.28
CA ASP A 71 -2.12 -5.89 12.57
C ASP A 71 -1.73 -5.94 11.09
N GLY A 72 -1.20 -7.06 10.60
CA GLY A 72 -0.97 -7.32 9.18
C GLY A 72 -2.29 -7.43 8.42
N ILE A 73 -2.40 -6.71 7.31
CA ILE A 73 -3.61 -6.67 6.50
C ILE A 73 -3.26 -6.66 5.01
N ALA A 74 -4.11 -7.27 4.20
CA ALA A 74 -4.02 -7.12 2.76
C ALA A 74 -4.56 -5.75 2.33
N VAL A 75 -3.93 -5.19 1.30
CA VAL A 75 -4.42 -4.03 0.56
C VAL A 75 -4.73 -4.51 -0.85
N ASN A 76 -5.96 -4.24 -1.28
CA ASN A 76 -6.52 -4.75 -2.51
C ASN A 76 -6.92 -3.60 -3.42
N ARG A 77 -6.78 -3.83 -4.73
CA ARG A 77 -7.37 -3.03 -5.78
C ARG A 77 -8.82 -3.49 -5.98
N TRP A 78 -9.75 -2.55 -6.10
CA TRP A 78 -11.14 -2.82 -6.47
C TRP A 78 -11.56 -1.91 -7.61
N THR A 79 -12.14 -2.48 -8.68
CA THR A 79 -12.72 -1.73 -9.79
C THR A 79 -14.00 -1.05 -9.36
N MET A 80 -14.08 0.26 -9.53
CA MET A 80 -15.29 1.04 -9.31
C MET A 80 -16.31 0.83 -10.42
N PRO A 81 -17.60 0.69 -10.08
CA PRO A 81 -18.66 0.46 -11.08
C PRO A 81 -18.89 1.67 -11.99
N ASN A 82 -18.64 2.88 -11.49
CA ASN A 82 -19.10 4.13 -12.09
C ASN A 82 -18.03 4.80 -12.98
N CYS A 83 -16.74 4.58 -12.71
CA CYS A 83 -15.63 5.24 -13.44
C CYS A 83 -14.65 4.31 -14.15
N LYS A 84 -14.84 2.98 -14.07
CA LYS A 84 -13.98 1.95 -14.70
C LYS A 84 -12.48 2.05 -14.34
N GLU A 85 -12.16 2.75 -13.25
CA GLU A 85 -10.85 2.73 -12.63
C GLU A 85 -10.94 1.97 -11.31
N SER A 86 -9.80 1.61 -10.75
CA SER A 86 -9.76 1.06 -9.42
C SER A 86 -9.37 2.04 -8.32
N ILE A 87 -9.60 1.63 -7.09
CA ILE A 87 -8.96 2.19 -5.90
C ILE A 87 -8.25 1.13 -5.07
N LEU A 88 -7.29 1.57 -4.26
CA LEU A 88 -6.74 0.77 -3.18
C LEU A 88 -7.63 0.87 -1.95
N LEU A 89 -8.01 -0.27 -1.41
CA LEU A 89 -8.72 -0.42 -0.15
C LEU A 89 -8.04 -1.46 0.72
N ALA A 90 -7.86 -1.13 1.98
CA ALA A 90 -7.31 -2.04 2.98
C ALA A 90 -8.45 -2.86 3.61
N GLU A 91 -8.25 -4.16 3.83
CA GLU A 91 -9.35 -5.08 4.18
C GLU A 91 -10.10 -4.75 5.47
N HIS A 92 -9.52 -3.95 6.36
CA HIS A 92 -10.17 -3.53 7.60
C HIS A 92 -11.11 -2.32 7.43
N GLU A 93 -11.07 -1.62 6.29
CA GLU A 93 -11.90 -0.42 6.08
C GLU A 93 -13.36 -0.77 5.80
N HIS A 94 -13.57 -1.78 4.95
CA HIS A 94 -14.88 -2.23 4.48
C HIS A 94 -14.83 -3.73 4.25
N THR A 95 -15.95 -4.42 4.48
CA THR A 95 -16.07 -5.84 4.14
C THR A 95 -16.24 -6.00 2.63
N ASP A 96 -15.82 -7.13 2.08
CA ASP A 96 -16.04 -7.47 0.67
C ASP A 96 -17.53 -7.37 0.30
N ALA A 97 -18.42 -7.93 1.13
CA ALA A 97 -19.87 -7.86 0.91
C ALA A 97 -20.40 -6.41 0.86
N GLN A 98 -19.84 -5.51 1.66
CA GLN A 98 -20.21 -4.09 1.62
C GLN A 98 -19.76 -3.45 0.31
N LEU A 99 -18.52 -3.68 -0.12
CA LEU A 99 -17.99 -3.16 -1.39
C LEU A 99 -18.77 -3.70 -2.59
N GLU A 100 -19.07 -4.99 -2.59
CA GLU A 100 -19.89 -5.63 -3.62
C GLU A 100 -21.30 -5.07 -3.67
N SER A 101 -21.91 -4.79 -2.51
CA SER A 101 -23.23 -4.14 -2.42
C SER A 101 -23.24 -2.72 -2.99
N TRP A 102 -22.09 -2.03 -2.95
CA TRP A 102 -21.89 -0.72 -3.58
C TRP A 102 -21.48 -0.81 -5.06
N GLY A 103 -21.38 -2.03 -5.59
CA GLY A 103 -21.09 -2.27 -7.01
C GLY A 103 -19.62 -2.44 -7.35
N TYR A 104 -18.70 -2.39 -6.38
CA TYR A 104 -17.29 -2.66 -6.63
C TYR A 104 -17.06 -4.10 -7.08
N ARG A 105 -16.12 -4.31 -8.00
CA ARG A 105 -15.80 -5.62 -8.60
C ARG A 105 -14.29 -5.82 -8.72
N ASP A 106 -13.89 -6.99 -9.21
CA ASP A 106 -12.52 -7.33 -9.59
C ASP A 106 -11.49 -7.07 -8.48
N LYS A 107 -11.81 -7.52 -7.26
CA LYS A 107 -10.86 -7.49 -6.14
C LYS A 107 -9.56 -8.17 -6.55
N LEU A 108 -8.46 -7.44 -6.44
CA LEU A 108 -7.14 -7.94 -6.78
C LEU A 108 -6.13 -7.54 -5.71
N PHE A 109 -5.52 -8.55 -5.09
CA PHE A 109 -4.45 -8.35 -4.11
C PHE A 109 -3.31 -7.52 -4.68
N GLN A 110 -2.74 -6.63 -3.86
CA GLN A 110 -1.64 -5.74 -4.24
C GLN A 110 -0.41 -5.98 -3.38
N PHE A 111 -0.56 -5.85 -2.06
CA PHE A 111 0.50 -5.97 -1.08
C PHE A 111 -0.09 -6.10 0.33
N TYR A 112 0.76 -6.37 1.31
CA TYR A 112 0.42 -6.29 2.72
C TYR A 112 0.91 -4.97 3.34
N ALA A 113 0.19 -4.53 4.37
CA ALA A 113 0.52 -3.36 5.17
C ALA A 113 0.11 -3.60 6.63
N TYR A 114 0.35 -2.61 7.48
CA TYR A 114 -0.06 -2.68 8.89
C TYR A 114 -1.25 -1.75 9.15
N ARG A 115 -2.36 -2.27 9.70
CA ARG A 115 -3.50 -1.41 10.11
C ARG A 115 -3.11 -0.47 11.24
N ARG A 116 -2.21 -0.92 12.11
CA ARG A 116 -1.60 -0.18 13.23
C ARG A 116 -0.15 -0.58 13.31
N ILE A 117 0.68 0.32 13.81
CA ILE A 117 2.10 0.05 14.02
C ILE A 117 2.23 -1.13 14.99
N PRO A 118 3.03 -2.16 14.65
CA PRO A 118 3.21 -3.33 15.51
C PRO A 118 3.62 -2.96 16.93
N ALA A 119 3.18 -3.73 17.91
CA ALA A 119 3.51 -3.47 19.30
C ALA A 119 5.03 -3.56 19.53
N GLY A 120 5.60 -2.55 20.22
CA GLY A 120 7.04 -2.48 20.48
C GLY A 120 7.86 -1.80 19.37
N GLU A 121 7.25 -1.45 18.25
CA GLU A 121 7.90 -0.72 17.16
C GLU A 121 7.78 0.81 17.30
N SER A 122 8.76 1.54 16.77
CA SER A 122 8.76 3.00 16.81
C SER A 122 7.98 3.62 15.65
N ARG A 123 7.12 4.61 15.93
CA ARG A 123 6.40 5.40 14.90
C ARG A 123 7.32 6.00 13.83
N ALA A 124 8.56 6.31 14.19
CA ALA A 124 9.55 6.90 13.28
C ALA A 124 9.97 5.94 12.14
N ASN A 125 9.76 4.63 12.31
CA ASN A 125 10.10 3.59 11.35
C ASN A 125 8.98 3.30 10.34
N TYR A 126 7.86 4.04 10.41
CA TYR A 126 6.69 3.78 9.58
C TYR A 126 6.26 5.05 8.85
N LEU A 127 5.64 4.88 7.70
CA LEU A 127 4.94 5.92 6.96
C LEU A 127 3.44 5.67 7.04
N ALA A 128 2.68 6.67 7.46
CA ALA A 128 1.22 6.64 7.35
C ALA A 128 0.79 6.84 5.88
N VAL A 129 -0.14 6.02 5.41
CA VAL A 129 -0.75 6.14 4.09
C VAL A 129 -2.22 6.50 4.25
N TYR A 130 -2.65 7.52 3.53
CA TYR A 130 -3.98 8.11 3.63
C TYR A 130 -4.75 7.91 2.34
N ARG A 131 -6.06 7.75 2.50
CA ARG A 131 -7.05 7.81 1.45
C ARG A 131 -7.75 9.17 1.45
N TRP A 132 -7.91 9.75 0.28
CA TRP A 132 -8.58 11.03 0.07
C TRP A 132 -9.70 10.85 -0.93
N VAL A 133 -10.88 11.39 -0.66
CA VAL A 133 -12.05 11.29 -1.53
C VAL A 133 -12.10 12.51 -2.43
N ASN A 134 -12.22 12.32 -3.74
CA ASN A 134 -12.45 13.44 -4.64
C ASN A 134 -13.79 14.11 -4.34
N ALA A 135 -13.86 15.43 -4.49
CA ALA A 135 -15.07 16.22 -4.29
C ALA A 135 -15.67 16.63 -5.63
N LEU A 136 -15.65 15.72 -6.62
CA LEU A 136 -16.34 15.96 -7.89
C LEU A 136 -17.84 16.18 -7.63
N PRO A 137 -18.51 17.03 -8.44
CA PRO A 137 -19.93 17.33 -8.25
C PRO A 137 -20.82 16.08 -8.27
N GLU A 138 -21.94 16.15 -7.54
CA GLU A 138 -22.98 15.14 -7.61
C GLU A 138 -23.47 14.95 -9.06
N GLY A 139 -23.67 13.70 -9.47
CA GLY A 139 -23.93 13.33 -10.87
C GLY A 139 -22.67 13.01 -11.69
N ASN A 140 -21.46 13.29 -11.19
CA ASN A 140 -20.24 12.79 -11.81
C ASN A 140 -20.08 11.28 -11.55
N GLY A 141 -19.94 10.49 -12.62
CA GLY A 141 -19.74 9.04 -12.54
C GLY A 141 -18.43 8.62 -11.88
N CYS A 142 -17.54 9.53 -11.54
CA CYS A 142 -16.30 9.28 -10.81
C CYS A 142 -16.30 9.96 -9.43
N ARG A 143 -17.45 10.47 -8.97
CA ARG A 143 -17.59 10.96 -7.61
C ARG A 143 -17.27 9.84 -6.64
N ASP A 144 -16.64 10.22 -5.54
CA ASP A 144 -16.09 9.34 -4.51
C ASP A 144 -14.86 8.53 -4.94
N PHE A 145 -14.25 8.84 -6.10
CA PHE A 145 -12.94 8.30 -6.44
C PHE A 145 -11.92 8.68 -5.39
N THR A 146 -11.05 7.73 -5.02
CA THR A 146 -10.09 7.97 -3.94
C THR A 146 -8.65 7.97 -4.39
N LEU A 147 -7.91 8.98 -3.97
CA LEU A 147 -6.47 9.07 -4.11
C LEU A 147 -5.77 8.49 -2.88
N THR A 148 -4.74 7.68 -3.10
CA THR A 148 -3.83 7.21 -2.05
C THR A 148 -2.62 8.14 -1.99
N THR A 149 -2.28 8.60 -0.80
CA THR A 149 -1.10 9.46 -0.59
C THR A 149 -0.34 9.02 0.65
N VAL A 150 0.98 9.01 0.57
CA VAL A 150 1.83 8.76 1.74
C VAL A 150 2.08 10.05 2.52
N GLU A 151 2.29 9.95 3.83
CA GLU A 151 2.57 11.11 4.66
C GLU A 151 3.76 11.93 4.16
N GLY A 152 3.60 13.25 4.11
CA GLY A 152 4.63 14.18 3.62
C GLY A 152 4.70 14.31 2.09
N GLU A 153 3.97 13.50 1.33
CA GLU A 153 3.96 13.57 -0.14
C GLU A 153 3.27 14.84 -0.66
N TYR A 154 2.13 15.17 -0.05
CA TYR A 154 1.38 16.39 -0.30
C TYR A 154 0.88 16.98 1.01
N THR A 155 0.79 18.30 1.07
CA THR A 155 0.09 18.96 2.17
C THR A 155 -1.42 18.79 2.01
N ASP A 156 -2.14 18.75 3.12
CA ASP A 156 -3.60 18.75 3.11
C ASP A 156 -4.19 19.95 2.34
N GLY A 157 -3.52 21.11 2.40
CA GLY A 157 -3.93 22.32 1.69
C GLY A 157 -3.86 22.16 0.17
N GLN A 158 -2.80 21.51 -0.35
CA GLN A 158 -2.67 21.21 -1.78
C GLN A 158 -3.78 20.26 -2.25
N LEU A 159 -4.01 19.16 -1.53
CA LEU A 159 -5.04 18.19 -1.90
C LEU A 159 -6.44 18.79 -1.86
N ARG A 160 -6.75 19.61 -0.85
CA ARG A 160 -8.01 20.38 -0.82
C ARG A 160 -8.11 21.38 -1.96
N GLY A 161 -7.01 22.04 -2.32
CA GLY A 161 -6.94 22.94 -3.47
C GLY A 161 -7.17 22.22 -4.80
N TRP A 162 -6.86 20.92 -4.88
CA TRP A 162 -7.17 20.05 -6.03
C TRP A 162 -8.55 19.40 -5.96
N GLY A 163 -9.36 19.75 -4.94
CA GLY A 163 -10.72 19.24 -4.79
C GLY A 163 -10.81 17.89 -4.09
N TYR A 164 -9.81 17.48 -3.31
CA TYR A 164 -9.91 16.30 -2.45
C TYR A 164 -10.33 16.66 -1.03
N SER A 165 -11.04 15.73 -0.40
CA SER A 165 -11.57 15.87 0.96
C SER A 165 -11.55 14.52 1.68
N GLY A 166 -12.12 14.47 2.89
CA GLY A 166 -12.35 13.20 3.57
C GLY A 166 -11.09 12.36 3.87
N LYS A 167 -9.95 13.01 4.15
CA LYS A 167 -8.69 12.34 4.52
C LYS A 167 -8.94 11.29 5.59
N ARG A 168 -8.58 10.04 5.30
CA ARG A 168 -8.65 8.92 6.25
C ARG A 168 -7.31 8.22 6.29
N LEU A 169 -6.82 7.91 7.49
CA LEU A 169 -5.69 6.99 7.64
C LEU A 169 -6.15 5.61 7.14
N GLN A 170 -5.38 5.05 6.22
CA GLN A 170 -5.65 3.74 5.66
C GLN A 170 -4.78 2.70 6.35
N PHE A 171 -3.47 2.87 6.33
CA PHE A 171 -2.54 1.91 6.93
C PHE A 171 -1.17 2.55 7.16
N PHE A 172 -0.27 1.76 7.72
CA PHE A 172 1.14 2.06 7.88
C PHE A 172 1.98 1.10 7.04
N VAL A 173 3.04 1.63 6.46
CA VAL A 173 4.06 0.84 5.77
C VAL A 173 5.44 1.12 6.38
N PRO A 174 6.40 0.17 6.33
CA PRO A 174 7.74 0.45 6.80
C PRO A 174 8.36 1.60 6.01
N LYS A 175 8.95 2.55 6.74
CA LYS A 175 9.88 3.50 6.15
C LYS A 175 11.10 2.70 5.71
N ARG A 176 11.69 3.02 4.54
CA ARG A 176 13.00 2.47 4.20
C ARG A 176 13.93 2.76 5.37
N SER A 177 14.49 1.70 5.96
CA SER A 177 15.59 1.87 6.89
C SER A 177 16.68 2.65 6.13
N SER A 178 17.16 3.74 6.74
CA SER A 178 18.35 4.44 6.26
C SER A 178 19.58 3.58 6.55
N GLY A 179 19.59 2.37 6.00
CA GLY A 179 20.71 1.46 5.95
C GLY A 179 21.54 1.80 4.72
N THR A 180 22.81 2.09 4.97
CA THR A 180 23.89 2.35 4.02
C THR A 180 23.84 1.40 2.80
N GLY A 181 23.77 1.97 1.59
CA GLY A 181 23.96 1.28 0.29
C GLY A 181 22.69 0.57 -0.20
N ARG A 182 22.04 1.01 -1.27
CA ARG A 182 22.58 1.10 -2.64
C ARG A 182 21.70 2.08 -3.43
N ARG A 183 22.30 3.16 -3.94
CA ARG A 183 21.69 3.98 -4.98
C ARG A 183 21.94 3.24 -6.28
N ASP A 184 20.95 2.50 -6.76
CA ASP A 184 20.90 2.13 -8.16
C ASP A 184 19.84 3.02 -8.82
N PHE A 185 20.27 3.60 -9.94
CA PHE A 185 19.70 4.73 -10.67
C PHE A 185 18.40 4.39 -11.38
#